data_AF-A0A0H2XFI2-F1
#
_entry.id   AF-A0A0H2XFI2-F1
#
_cell.length_a   1.000
_cell.length_b   1.000
_cell.length_c   1.000
_cell.angle_alpha   90.00
_cell.angle_beta   90.00
_cell.angle_gamma   90.00
#
_symmetry.space_group_name_H-M   'P 1'
#
loop_
_entity.id
_entity.type
_entity.pdbx_description
1 polymer ?
#
loop_
_entity_poly.entity_id
_entity_poly.type
_entity_poly.pdbx_seq_one_letter_code
_entity_poly.pdbx_strand_id
1 'polypeptide(L)'
;MTEIKDKVITKDAFALPYTIIKAKNQPTKGAIVYIHGGGLMFGKANDLSPQYIDILTEHYDLIQLSYRLLPEVSLDCIIEDVYASFDAIQSQYSNCPIFTFGRSSGAYLSLLIARDRDIDGVIDFYGYSRINTEPFKTTNSYYAKIAQSVNETMIAQLTSPTPVVQDQIAQRFLIYVYARGTGKWINMINIADYTNSKYNIAPDELKTLPPVFIAHCNGDYDVPVEESEHIMNHVPHSTFERVNKNEHDFDRRPNDEAITIYRKVVDFLNAITMM
;
A
#
# COMPACT_ATOMS: atom_id res chain seq x y z
N MET A 1 -20.27 -13.21 -2.07
CA MET A 1 -18.84 -13.34 -2.42
C MET A 1 -18.25 -14.47 -1.61
N THR A 2 -17.44 -15.32 -2.24
CA THR A 2 -16.75 -16.41 -1.54
C THR A 2 -15.39 -15.89 -1.11
N GLU A 3 -15.21 -15.69 0.20
CA GLU A 3 -13.92 -15.38 0.82
C GLU A 3 -13.22 -16.68 1.22
N ILE A 4 -12.02 -16.90 0.69
CA ILE A 4 -11.14 -17.99 1.08
C ILE A 4 -10.05 -17.41 1.97
N LYS A 5 -9.84 -17.98 3.16
CA LYS A 5 -8.79 -17.59 4.09
C LYS A 5 -7.63 -18.54 3.96
N ASP A 6 -6.42 -18.00 3.91
CA ASP A 6 -5.20 -18.79 3.87
C ASP A 6 -4.08 -18.03 4.59
N LYS A 7 -2.88 -18.62 4.66
CA LYS A 7 -1.74 -18.05 5.37
C LYS A 7 -0.41 -18.48 4.78
N VAL A 8 0.57 -17.59 4.88
CA VAL A 8 1.99 -17.91 4.67
C VAL A 8 2.69 -18.05 6.01
N ILE A 9 3.56 -19.05 6.13
CA ILE A 9 4.45 -19.18 7.30
C ILE A 9 5.82 -18.62 6.90
N THR A 10 6.24 -17.58 7.61
CA THR A 10 7.53 -16.90 7.41
C THR A 10 8.71 -17.75 7.92
N LYS A 11 9.93 -17.32 7.61
CA LYS A 11 11.17 -18.00 8.05
C LYS A 11 11.29 -18.06 9.58
N ASP A 12 10.78 -17.07 10.29
CA ASP A 12 10.74 -17.04 11.76
C ASP A 12 9.44 -17.65 12.33
N ALA A 13 8.72 -18.43 11.53
CA ALA A 13 7.50 -19.16 11.89
C ALA A 13 6.30 -18.28 12.29
N PHE A 14 6.30 -17.00 11.90
CA PHE A 14 5.13 -16.13 12.00
C PHE A 14 4.11 -16.42 10.89
N ALA A 15 2.83 -16.47 11.22
CA ALA A 15 1.75 -16.70 10.25
C ALA A 15 1.18 -15.38 9.72
N LEU A 16 1.31 -15.17 8.41
CA LEU A 16 0.75 -14.02 7.70
C LEU A 16 -0.55 -14.43 7.00
N PRO A 17 -1.73 -14.00 7.49
CA PRO A 17 -2.99 -14.31 6.85
C PRO A 17 -3.17 -13.50 5.56
N TYR A 18 -3.81 -14.10 4.57
CA TYR A 18 -4.35 -13.40 3.41
C TYR A 18 -5.73 -13.96 3.06
N THR A 19 -6.54 -13.13 2.40
CA THR A 19 -7.87 -13.54 1.92
C THR A 19 -7.92 -13.46 0.41
N ILE A 20 -8.62 -14.41 -0.23
CA ILE A 20 -8.91 -14.41 -1.66
C ILE A 20 -10.42 -14.23 -1.83
N ILE A 21 -10.82 -13.20 -2.56
CA ILE A 21 -12.18 -13.01 -3.04
C ILE A 21 -12.17 -13.34 -4.53
N LYS A 22 -12.89 -14.40 -4.91
CA LYS A 22 -12.92 -14.86 -6.29
C LYS A 22 -13.70 -13.92 -7.20
N ALA A 23 -13.25 -13.77 -8.44
CA ALA A 23 -13.97 -13.10 -9.50
C ALA A 23 -15.38 -13.67 -9.62
N LYS A 24 -16.37 -12.80 -9.73
CA LYS A 24 -17.79 -13.17 -9.85
C LYS A 24 -18.06 -13.90 -11.17
N ASN A 25 -17.43 -13.43 -12.25
CA ASN A 25 -17.51 -14.02 -13.57
C ASN A 25 -16.23 -14.82 -13.85
N GLN A 26 -16.35 -16.16 -13.85
CA GLN A 26 -15.24 -17.07 -14.08
C GLN A 26 -15.12 -17.49 -15.56
N PRO A 27 -13.91 -17.78 -16.07
CA PRO A 27 -12.63 -17.73 -15.39
C PRO A 27 -12.14 -16.29 -15.12
N THR A 28 -11.32 -16.11 -14.09
CA THR A 28 -10.70 -14.81 -13.77
C THR A 28 -9.82 -14.28 -14.92
N LYS A 29 -9.81 -12.96 -15.12
CA LYS A 29 -8.88 -12.27 -16.03
C LYS A 29 -7.51 -12.02 -15.41
N GLY A 30 -7.40 -12.04 -14.08
CA GLY A 30 -6.17 -11.70 -13.37
C GLY A 30 -6.34 -11.72 -11.86
N ALA A 31 -5.23 -11.63 -11.14
CA ALA A 31 -5.18 -11.52 -9.70
C ALA A 31 -4.72 -10.10 -9.30
N ILE A 32 -5.47 -9.44 -8.43
CA ILE A 32 -5.11 -8.15 -7.84
C ILE A 32 -4.65 -8.41 -6.41
N VAL A 33 -3.35 -8.25 -6.16
CA VAL A 33 -2.76 -8.35 -4.82
C VAL A 33 -2.82 -6.99 -4.15
N TYR A 34 -3.79 -6.84 -3.25
CA TYR A 34 -4.05 -5.64 -2.48
C TYR A 34 -3.18 -5.55 -1.22
N ILE A 35 -2.56 -4.39 -1.03
CA ILE A 35 -1.74 -4.04 0.13
C ILE A 35 -2.32 -2.77 0.78
N HIS A 36 -2.77 -2.90 2.02
CA HIS A 36 -3.40 -1.81 2.74
C HIS A 36 -2.40 -0.71 3.15
N GLY A 37 -2.92 0.51 3.33
CA GLY A 37 -2.18 1.66 3.82
C GLY A 37 -2.03 1.69 5.34
N GLY A 38 -1.82 2.89 5.90
CA GLY A 38 -1.68 3.09 7.35
C GLY A 38 -0.25 3.40 7.79
N GLY A 39 0.53 4.02 6.92
CA GLY A 39 1.87 4.51 7.25
C GLY A 39 2.83 3.44 7.75
N LEU A 40 2.57 2.18 7.37
CA LEU A 40 3.24 0.95 7.85
C LEU A 40 3.07 0.67 9.36
N MET A 41 2.26 1.45 10.07
CA MET A 41 2.16 1.44 11.53
C MET A 41 0.79 0.97 12.05
N PHE A 42 -0.26 1.10 11.25
CA PHE A 42 -1.65 0.77 11.63
C PHE A 42 -2.43 0.28 10.41
N GLY A 43 -3.70 -0.07 10.62
CA GLY A 43 -4.61 -0.50 9.56
C GLY A 43 -4.86 -2.01 9.59
N LYS A 44 -5.41 -2.52 8.48
CA LYS A 44 -5.73 -3.94 8.30
C LYS A 44 -5.97 -4.25 6.82
N ALA A 45 -5.74 -5.49 6.42
CA ALA A 45 -5.89 -5.95 5.04
C ALA A 45 -7.31 -5.76 4.45
N ASN A 46 -8.37 -5.90 5.26
CA ASN A 46 -9.76 -5.82 4.83
C ASN A 46 -10.41 -4.43 5.05
N ASP A 47 -9.71 -3.38 4.65
CA ASP A 47 -10.15 -1.97 4.79
C ASP A 47 -10.80 -1.38 3.52
N LEU A 48 -10.87 -2.14 2.42
CA LEU A 48 -11.63 -1.77 1.22
C LEU A 48 -13.14 -1.83 1.47
N SER A 49 -13.87 -0.85 0.95
CA SER A 49 -15.33 -0.83 1.00
C SER A 49 -15.93 -1.96 0.13
N PRO A 50 -17.06 -2.57 0.52
CA PRO A 50 -17.73 -3.60 -0.28
C PRO A 50 -17.99 -3.18 -1.74
N GLN A 51 -18.33 -1.91 -1.97
CA GLN A 51 -18.56 -1.36 -3.32
C GLN A 51 -17.31 -1.43 -4.21
N TYR A 52 -16.12 -1.20 -3.64
CA TYR A 52 -14.86 -1.27 -4.39
C TYR A 52 -14.50 -2.72 -4.70
N ILE A 53 -14.66 -3.60 -3.70
CA ILE A 53 -14.49 -5.05 -3.88
C ILE A 53 -15.43 -5.53 -4.98
N ASP A 54 -16.69 -5.10 -4.98
CA ASP A 54 -17.68 -5.48 -5.98
C ASP A 54 -17.29 -5.10 -7.41
N ILE A 55 -16.65 -3.93 -7.60
CA ILE A 55 -16.16 -3.44 -8.90
C ILE A 55 -14.93 -4.23 -9.33
N LEU A 56 -13.93 -4.34 -8.45
CA LEU A 56 -12.66 -5.02 -8.77
C LEU A 56 -12.89 -6.51 -9.05
N THR A 57 -13.78 -7.15 -8.28
CA THR A 57 -14.02 -8.59 -8.36
C THR A 57 -15.05 -9.02 -9.39
N GLU A 58 -15.48 -8.13 -10.29
CA GLU A 58 -16.36 -8.53 -11.39
C GLU A 58 -15.67 -9.59 -12.27
N HIS A 59 -14.41 -9.34 -12.65
CA HIS A 59 -13.61 -10.23 -13.49
C HIS A 59 -12.21 -10.56 -12.96
N TYR A 60 -11.79 -9.98 -11.82
CA TYR A 60 -10.48 -10.25 -11.22
C TYR A 60 -10.64 -10.91 -9.86
N ASP A 61 -9.68 -11.77 -9.48
CA ASP A 61 -9.57 -12.21 -8.10
C ASP A 61 -8.92 -11.09 -7.29
N LEU A 62 -9.42 -10.81 -6.09
CA LEU A 62 -8.83 -9.83 -5.17
C LEU A 62 -8.21 -10.56 -3.99
N ILE A 63 -6.91 -10.37 -3.78
CA ILE A 63 -6.16 -11.00 -2.71
C ILE A 63 -5.71 -9.91 -1.74
N GLN A 64 -6.15 -9.96 -0.48
CA GLN A 64 -5.79 -8.97 0.54
C GLN A 64 -4.74 -9.59 1.46
N LEU A 65 -3.47 -9.21 1.27
CA LEU A 65 -2.37 -9.73 2.09
C LEU A 65 -2.16 -8.92 3.36
N SER A 66 -1.47 -9.52 4.33
CA SER A 66 -1.10 -8.88 5.58
C SER A 66 0.41 -8.88 5.76
N TYR A 67 0.92 -7.90 6.50
CA TYR A 67 2.33 -7.78 6.88
C TYR A 67 2.42 -7.31 8.34
N ARG A 68 3.46 -7.69 9.08
CA ARG A 68 3.66 -7.17 10.44
C ARG A 68 3.88 -5.66 10.42
N LEU A 69 3.37 -4.93 11.40
CA LEU A 69 3.40 -3.47 11.43
C LEU A 69 4.58 -2.94 12.24
N LEU A 70 5.06 -1.75 11.86
CA LEU A 70 5.89 -0.91 12.72
C LEU A 70 5.10 -0.50 13.97
N PRO A 71 5.74 -0.21 15.12
CA PRO A 71 7.19 -0.24 15.35
C PRO A 71 7.71 -1.57 15.94
N GLU A 72 6.87 -2.59 16.09
CA GLU A 72 7.27 -3.89 16.68
C GLU A 72 8.25 -4.66 15.80
N VAL A 73 8.24 -4.40 14.50
CA VAL A 73 9.23 -4.88 13.53
C VAL A 73 9.86 -3.70 12.77
N SER A 74 10.93 -3.96 12.02
CA SER A 74 11.54 -2.98 11.11
C SER A 74 10.90 -3.04 9.71
N LEU A 75 11.16 -2.04 8.87
CA LEU A 75 10.77 -2.06 7.46
C LEU A 75 11.42 -3.23 6.68
N ASP A 76 12.60 -3.71 7.08
CA ASP A 76 13.18 -4.91 6.48
C ASP A 76 12.26 -6.13 6.65
N CYS A 77 11.74 -6.32 7.87
CA CYS A 77 10.79 -7.38 8.16
C CYS A 77 9.46 -7.20 7.40
N ILE A 78 8.98 -5.96 7.26
CA ILE A 78 7.79 -5.66 6.44
C ILE A 78 7.99 -6.11 4.99
N ILE A 79 9.11 -5.74 4.37
CA ILE A 79 9.42 -6.10 2.99
C ILE A 79 9.53 -7.63 2.85
N GLU A 80 10.17 -8.30 3.82
CA GLU A 80 10.24 -9.77 3.85
C GLU A 80 8.86 -10.44 3.95
N ASP A 81 7.98 -9.94 4.82
CA ASP A 81 6.61 -10.44 4.98
C ASP A 81 5.77 -10.27 3.71
N VAL A 82 5.87 -9.08 3.09
CA VAL A 82 5.18 -8.74 1.85
C VAL A 82 5.66 -9.63 0.71
N TYR A 83 6.98 -9.83 0.55
CA TYR A 83 7.52 -10.68 -0.51
C TYR A 83 7.19 -12.16 -0.28
N ALA A 84 7.30 -12.66 0.96
CA ALA A 84 6.90 -14.03 1.26
C ALA A 84 5.42 -14.29 0.95
N SER A 85 4.55 -13.33 1.30
CA SER A 85 3.12 -13.40 0.98
C SER A 85 2.87 -13.36 -0.53
N PHE A 86 3.51 -12.39 -1.23
CA PHE A 86 3.37 -12.23 -2.67
C PHE A 86 3.85 -13.47 -3.43
N ASP A 87 5.02 -14.02 -3.10
CA ASP A 87 5.59 -15.19 -3.80
C ASP A 87 4.68 -16.43 -3.65
N ALA A 88 4.09 -16.62 -2.47
CA ALA A 88 3.12 -17.68 -2.24
C ALA A 88 1.84 -17.49 -3.09
N ILE A 89 1.34 -16.24 -3.18
CA ILE A 89 0.19 -15.90 -4.00
C ILE A 89 0.51 -16.09 -5.49
N GLN A 90 1.62 -15.53 -5.99
CA GLN A 90 2.03 -15.62 -7.39
C GLN A 90 2.14 -17.08 -7.87
N SER A 91 2.65 -17.97 -7.02
CA SER A 91 2.71 -19.41 -7.34
C SER A 91 1.34 -20.04 -7.62
N GLN A 92 0.27 -19.54 -6.99
CA GLN A 92 -1.11 -20.00 -7.22
C GLN A 92 -1.73 -19.45 -8.51
N TYR A 93 -1.11 -18.43 -9.12
CA TYR A 93 -1.58 -17.72 -10.32
C TYR A 93 -0.59 -17.82 -11.49
N SER A 94 0.24 -18.87 -11.54
CA SER A 94 1.36 -19.05 -12.49
C SER A 94 1.07 -18.83 -13.99
N ASN A 95 -0.20 -18.89 -14.44
CA ASN A 95 -0.61 -18.68 -15.84
C ASN A 95 -1.67 -17.56 -15.97
N CYS A 96 -1.67 -16.60 -15.05
CA CYS A 96 -2.69 -15.57 -14.94
C CYS A 96 -2.01 -14.22 -14.73
N PRO A 97 -2.47 -13.13 -15.38
CA PRO A 97 -1.97 -11.79 -15.09
C PRO A 97 -2.07 -11.48 -13.60
N ILE A 98 -1.04 -10.88 -13.02
CA ILE A 98 -0.97 -10.49 -11.62
C ILE A 98 -0.62 -9.01 -11.49
N PHE A 99 -1.38 -8.31 -10.66
CA PHE A 99 -1.26 -6.88 -10.43
C PHE A 99 -1.05 -6.62 -8.95
N THR A 100 -0.33 -5.56 -8.61
CA THR A 100 -0.32 -5.05 -7.23
C THR A 100 -1.19 -3.81 -7.14
N PHE A 101 -1.97 -3.71 -6.08
CA PHE A 101 -2.79 -2.55 -5.77
C PHE A 101 -2.50 -2.11 -4.34
N GLY A 102 -2.01 -0.90 -4.17
CA GLY A 102 -1.77 -0.35 -2.86
C GLY A 102 -2.43 1.00 -2.64
N ARG A 103 -2.69 1.31 -1.37
CA ARG A 103 -3.13 2.64 -0.93
C ARG A 103 -2.13 3.22 0.05
N SER A 104 -1.74 4.48 -0.09
CA SER A 104 -0.74 5.15 0.77
C SER A 104 0.55 4.33 0.84
N SER A 105 1.04 4.00 2.04
CA SER A 105 2.20 3.14 2.24
C SER A 105 2.08 1.75 1.60
N GLY A 106 0.87 1.25 1.37
CA GLY A 106 0.65 0.00 0.64
C GLY A 106 1.07 0.11 -0.82
N ALA A 107 0.88 1.27 -1.46
CA ALA A 107 1.32 1.51 -2.84
C ALA A 107 2.84 1.57 -2.96
N TYR A 108 3.53 2.11 -1.94
CA TYR A 108 4.99 1.99 -1.84
C TYR A 108 5.44 0.51 -1.84
N LEU A 109 4.80 -0.33 -1.04
CA LEU A 109 5.09 -1.78 -1.02
C LEU A 109 4.74 -2.45 -2.35
N SER A 110 3.66 -2.04 -3.02
CA SER A 110 3.27 -2.51 -4.36
C SER A 110 4.31 -2.18 -5.43
N LEU A 111 4.87 -0.97 -5.40
CA LEU A 111 5.94 -0.53 -6.31
C LEU A 111 7.26 -1.28 -6.04
N LEU A 112 7.58 -1.56 -4.77
CA LEU A 112 8.74 -2.39 -4.43
C LEU A 112 8.60 -3.83 -4.93
N ILE A 113 7.38 -4.41 -4.92
CA ILE A 113 7.14 -5.69 -5.59
C ILE A 113 7.37 -5.55 -7.09
N ALA A 114 6.80 -4.52 -7.72
CA ALA A 114 6.91 -4.31 -9.17
C ALA A 114 8.34 -4.14 -9.67
N ARG A 115 9.25 -3.62 -8.82
CA ARG A 115 10.68 -3.57 -9.09
C ARG A 115 11.33 -4.95 -9.00
N ASP A 116 10.99 -5.72 -7.97
CA ASP A 116 11.73 -6.94 -7.58
C ASP A 116 11.07 -8.25 -8.06
N ARG A 117 9.90 -8.18 -8.70
CA ARG A 117 9.13 -9.31 -9.25
C ARG A 117 8.49 -8.90 -10.57
N ASP A 118 8.39 -9.85 -11.48
CA ASP A 118 7.65 -9.68 -12.73
C ASP A 118 6.15 -9.71 -12.46
N ILE A 119 5.48 -8.58 -12.71
CA ILE A 119 4.01 -8.40 -12.60
C ILE A 119 3.51 -7.58 -13.80
N ASP A 120 2.21 -7.62 -14.05
CA ASP A 120 1.60 -7.04 -15.26
C ASP A 120 1.22 -5.56 -15.11
N GLY A 121 1.14 -5.04 -13.87
CA GLY A 121 0.86 -3.63 -13.62
C GLY A 121 0.69 -3.29 -12.14
N VAL A 122 0.72 -1.98 -11.86
CA VAL A 122 0.59 -1.41 -10.51
C VAL A 122 -0.58 -0.44 -10.47
N ILE A 123 -1.35 -0.49 -9.39
CA ILE A 123 -2.32 0.53 -9.02
C ILE A 123 -1.80 1.23 -7.76
N ASP A 124 -1.38 2.49 -7.92
CA ASP A 124 -0.84 3.36 -6.89
C ASP A 124 -1.88 4.42 -6.50
N PHE A 125 -2.54 4.23 -5.36
CA PHE A 125 -3.39 5.26 -4.78
C PHE A 125 -2.59 6.03 -3.72
N TYR A 126 -2.31 7.30 -4.01
CA TYR A 126 -1.66 8.28 -3.12
C TYR A 126 -0.43 7.74 -2.37
N GLY A 127 0.38 6.93 -3.06
CA GLY A 127 1.63 6.37 -2.57
C GLY A 127 2.87 7.16 -2.96
N TYR A 128 4.02 6.48 -2.84
CA TYR A 128 5.35 7.03 -3.07
C TYR A 128 6.32 5.90 -3.42
N SER A 129 7.41 6.20 -4.14
CA SER A 129 8.42 5.19 -4.56
C SER A 129 9.69 5.19 -3.70
N ARG A 130 9.75 6.06 -2.69
CA ARG A 130 10.97 6.34 -1.90
C ARG A 130 10.62 6.94 -0.55
N ILE A 131 11.46 6.67 0.45
CA ILE A 131 11.30 7.19 1.82
C ILE A 131 12.32 8.29 2.16
N ASN A 132 13.42 8.40 1.40
CA ASN A 132 14.42 9.45 1.57
C ASN A 132 13.97 10.77 0.92
N THR A 133 12.93 11.37 1.46
CA THR A 133 12.37 12.65 1.01
C THR A 133 12.10 13.56 2.20
N GLU A 134 12.27 14.88 2.01
CA GLU A 134 12.08 15.86 3.10
C GLU A 134 10.71 15.77 3.80
N PRO A 135 9.57 15.54 3.11
CA PRO A 135 8.25 15.38 3.74
C PRO A 135 8.12 14.21 4.72
N PHE A 136 9.00 13.20 4.61
CA PHE A 136 9.04 12.05 5.51
C PHE A 136 10.10 12.19 6.62
N LYS A 137 11.14 12.99 6.38
CA LYS A 137 12.23 13.27 7.32
C LYS A 137 11.89 14.38 8.32
N THR A 138 10.99 15.29 7.95
CA THR A 138 10.66 16.46 8.76
C THR A 138 9.27 16.36 9.39
N THR A 139 8.97 17.27 10.32
CA THR A 139 7.65 17.37 10.93
C THR A 139 6.59 17.70 9.88
N ASN A 140 5.55 16.88 9.81
CA ASN A 140 4.36 17.20 9.04
C ASN A 140 3.43 18.14 9.86
N SER A 141 3.12 19.31 9.31
CA SER A 141 2.35 20.36 9.98
C SER A 141 0.91 19.97 10.29
N TYR A 142 0.28 19.13 9.45
CA TYR A 142 -1.09 18.66 9.65
C TYR A 142 -1.21 17.82 10.93
N TYR A 143 -0.22 16.97 11.20
CA TYR A 143 -0.20 16.08 12.36
C TYR A 143 0.38 16.71 13.64
N ALA A 144 1.16 17.79 13.51
CA ALA A 144 1.92 18.38 14.60
C ALA A 144 1.06 18.76 15.83
N LYS A 145 -0.14 19.32 15.62
CA LYS A 145 -1.00 19.75 16.73
C LYS A 145 -1.48 18.57 17.58
N ILE A 146 -1.87 17.46 16.96
CA ILE A 146 -2.30 16.25 17.69
C ILE A 146 -1.08 15.60 18.34
N ALA A 147 0.06 15.53 17.64
CA ALA A 147 1.29 14.96 18.18
C ALA A 147 1.80 15.68 19.45
N GLN A 148 1.59 16.99 19.56
CA GLN A 148 1.91 17.77 20.77
C GLN A 148 0.99 17.49 21.96
N SER A 149 -0.20 16.90 21.73
CA SER A 149 -1.17 16.59 22.78
C SER A 149 -1.00 15.19 23.40
N VAL A 150 -0.05 14.41 22.89
CA VAL A 150 0.29 13.06 23.38
C VAL A 150 1.76 13.01 23.77
N ASN A 151 2.14 12.07 24.64
CA ASN A 151 3.53 11.86 25.05
C ASN A 151 4.01 10.45 24.69
N GLU A 152 5.33 10.23 24.77
CA GLU A 152 5.95 8.95 24.39
C GLU A 152 5.40 7.76 25.19
N THR A 153 5.08 7.94 26.48
CA THR A 153 4.48 6.88 27.31
C THR A 153 3.09 6.50 26.82
N MET A 154 2.26 7.48 26.46
CA MET A 154 0.95 7.21 25.87
C MET A 154 1.09 6.44 24.55
N ILE A 155 2.03 6.83 23.69
CA ILE A 155 2.27 6.16 22.40
C ILE A 155 2.78 4.73 22.60
N ALA A 156 3.68 4.50 23.55
CA ALA A 156 4.18 3.16 23.88
C ALA A 156 3.08 2.22 24.41
N GLN A 157 2.03 2.75 25.05
CA GLN A 157 0.87 1.95 25.46
C GLN A 157 -0.04 1.54 24.29
N LEU A 158 0.12 2.16 23.13
CA LEU A 158 -0.63 1.82 21.91
C LEU A 158 0.07 0.77 21.06
N THR A 159 1.34 0.46 21.34
CA THR A 159 2.05 -0.66 20.70
C THR A 159 1.63 -1.99 21.31
N SER A 160 2.01 -3.08 20.66
CA SER A 160 1.82 -4.45 21.14
C SER A 160 3.14 -4.99 21.71
N PRO A 161 3.12 -5.88 22.72
CA PRO A 161 4.32 -6.56 23.19
C PRO A 161 4.91 -7.54 22.15
N THR A 162 4.14 -7.92 21.14
CA THR A 162 4.56 -8.78 20.02
C THR A 162 4.06 -8.23 18.69
N PRO A 163 4.72 -8.53 17.55
CA PRO A 163 4.29 -8.05 16.24
C PRO A 163 2.84 -8.38 15.90
N VAL A 164 2.16 -7.43 15.26
CA VAL A 164 0.77 -7.53 14.82
C VAL A 164 0.66 -7.22 13.33
N VAL A 165 -0.34 -7.77 12.65
CA VAL A 165 -0.62 -7.49 11.23
C VAL A 165 -1.84 -6.60 11.01
N GLN A 166 -2.49 -6.19 12.09
CA GLN A 166 -3.62 -5.28 12.10
C GLN A 166 -3.74 -4.60 13.47
N ASP A 167 -4.52 -3.52 13.54
CA ASP A 167 -4.79 -2.81 14.78
C ASP A 167 -5.33 -3.74 15.89
N GLN A 168 -4.58 -3.90 16.97
CA GLN A 168 -5.05 -4.56 18.20
C GLN A 168 -5.90 -3.62 19.07
N ILE A 169 -5.82 -2.32 18.81
CA ILE A 169 -6.55 -1.27 19.54
C ILE A 169 -6.93 -0.13 18.59
N ALA A 170 -8.15 0.39 18.69
CA ALA A 170 -8.71 1.31 17.70
C ALA A 170 -7.89 2.60 17.50
N GLN A 171 -7.26 3.08 18.56
CA GLN A 171 -6.44 4.30 18.55
C GLN A 171 -4.99 4.09 18.11
N ARG A 172 -4.60 2.90 17.61
CA ARG A 172 -3.23 2.60 17.15
C ARG A 172 -2.71 3.62 16.13
N PHE A 173 -3.59 4.19 15.30
CA PHE A 173 -3.24 5.24 14.33
C PHE A 173 -2.56 6.47 14.97
N LEU A 174 -2.74 6.73 16.28
CA LEU A 174 -2.05 7.83 16.97
C LEU A 174 -0.53 7.64 17.02
N ILE A 175 -0.02 6.41 16.92
CA ILE A 175 1.42 6.13 16.75
C ILE A 175 1.93 6.83 15.48
N TYR A 176 1.21 6.67 14.37
CA TYR A 176 1.56 7.28 13.09
C TYR A 176 1.44 8.80 13.12
N VAL A 177 0.34 9.32 13.69
CA VAL A 177 0.14 10.77 13.87
C VAL A 177 1.29 11.38 14.67
N TYR A 178 1.69 10.73 15.77
CA TYR A 178 2.84 11.15 16.56
C TYR A 178 4.14 11.10 15.73
N ALA A 179 4.37 10.02 14.99
CA ALA A 179 5.57 9.83 14.17
C ALA A 179 5.71 10.94 13.12
N ARG A 180 4.66 11.21 12.33
CA ARG A 180 4.66 12.28 11.32
C ARG A 180 4.72 13.68 11.96
N GLY A 181 3.93 13.92 12.99
CA GLY A 181 3.85 15.22 13.67
C GLY A 181 5.10 15.59 14.48
N THR A 182 6.00 14.64 14.74
CA THR A 182 7.31 14.88 15.39
C THR A 182 8.51 14.67 14.49
N GLY A 183 8.31 14.29 13.21
CA GLY A 183 9.40 13.98 12.28
C GLY A 183 10.19 12.71 12.64
N LYS A 184 9.60 11.81 13.43
CA LYS A 184 10.23 10.56 13.90
C LYS A 184 9.87 9.33 13.07
N TRP A 185 9.10 9.48 11.99
CA TRP A 185 8.63 8.35 11.18
C TRP A 185 9.80 7.53 10.61
N ILE A 186 10.83 8.18 10.04
CA ILE A 186 12.06 7.49 9.58
C ILE A 186 12.78 6.77 10.72
N ASN A 187 12.84 7.34 11.92
CA ASN A 187 13.45 6.67 13.08
C ASN A 187 12.69 5.38 13.44
N MET A 188 11.36 5.43 13.36
CA MET A 188 10.47 4.31 13.72
C MET A 188 10.39 3.22 12.64
N ILE A 189 10.82 3.51 11.41
CA ILE A 189 11.07 2.50 10.36
C ILE A 189 12.16 1.50 10.79
N ASN A 190 13.09 1.93 11.67
CA ASN A 190 14.06 1.08 12.36
C ASN A 190 14.95 0.24 11.42
N ILE A 191 15.58 0.91 10.45
CA ILE A 191 16.57 0.33 9.52
C ILE A 191 17.90 1.07 9.64
N ALA A 192 18.99 0.42 9.23
CA ALA A 192 20.34 0.98 9.39
C ALA A 192 20.57 2.24 8.54
N ASP A 193 20.08 2.26 7.29
CA ASP A 193 20.26 3.36 6.35
C ASP A 193 19.03 3.50 5.44
N TYR A 194 18.19 4.48 5.74
CA TYR A 194 16.98 4.78 4.97
C TYR A 194 17.27 5.37 3.58
N THR A 195 18.52 5.73 3.27
CA THR A 195 18.93 6.25 1.96
C THR A 195 19.32 5.16 0.96
N ASN A 196 19.44 3.91 1.43
CA ASN A 196 19.79 2.76 0.61
C ASN A 196 18.76 2.55 -0.53
N SER A 197 19.23 2.15 -1.72
CA SER A 197 18.38 1.88 -2.88
C SER A 197 17.34 0.78 -2.65
N LYS A 198 17.55 -0.12 -1.68
CA LYS A 198 16.55 -1.10 -1.26
C LYS A 198 15.17 -0.47 -0.99
N TYR A 199 15.16 0.71 -0.37
CA TYR A 199 13.95 1.42 0.06
C TYR A 199 13.58 2.63 -0.81
N ASN A 200 14.37 2.89 -1.86
CA ASN A 200 14.21 4.05 -2.72
C ASN A 200 14.43 3.62 -4.16
N ILE A 201 13.34 3.43 -4.91
CA ILE A 201 13.40 2.95 -6.30
C ILE A 201 14.14 3.98 -7.15
N ALA A 202 15.22 3.55 -7.80
CA ALA A 202 16.06 4.46 -8.59
C ALA A 202 15.35 4.89 -9.89
N PRO A 203 15.68 6.04 -10.49
CA PRO A 203 15.10 6.47 -11.76
C PRO A 203 15.21 5.44 -12.89
N ASP A 204 16.32 4.71 -12.96
CA ASP A 204 16.49 3.66 -13.99
C ASP A 204 15.66 2.40 -13.71
N GLU A 205 15.36 2.12 -12.44
CA GLU A 205 14.43 1.04 -12.06
C GLU A 205 12.97 1.45 -12.31
N LEU A 206 12.61 2.73 -12.09
CA LEU A 206 11.28 3.25 -12.43
C LEU A 206 10.99 3.12 -13.94
N LYS A 207 11.99 3.34 -14.80
CA LYS A 207 11.86 3.17 -16.25
C LYS A 207 11.56 1.74 -16.69
N THR A 208 11.84 0.74 -15.85
CA THR A 208 11.59 -0.68 -16.14
C THR A 208 10.31 -1.19 -15.52
N LEU A 209 9.59 -0.38 -14.72
CA LEU A 209 8.34 -0.81 -14.12
C LEU A 209 7.27 -1.11 -15.18
N PRO A 210 6.34 -2.05 -14.89
CA PRO A 210 5.15 -2.27 -15.70
C PRO A 210 4.23 -1.02 -15.65
N PRO A 211 3.15 -0.98 -16.46
CA PRO A 211 2.22 0.15 -16.42
C PRO A 211 1.72 0.49 -15.02
N VAL A 212 1.62 1.79 -14.71
CA VAL A 212 1.19 2.28 -13.39
C VAL A 212 -0.07 3.15 -13.53
N PHE A 213 -1.16 2.72 -12.90
CA PHE A 213 -2.32 3.59 -12.67
C PHE A 213 -2.12 4.36 -11.38
N ILE A 214 -2.23 5.68 -11.43
CA ILE A 214 -2.04 6.57 -10.28
C ILE A 214 -3.34 7.34 -10.02
N ALA A 215 -3.76 7.42 -8.76
CA ALA A 215 -4.77 8.36 -8.32
C ALA A 215 -4.30 9.10 -7.07
N HIS A 216 -4.23 10.43 -7.12
CA HIS A 216 -3.65 11.24 -6.05
C HIS A 216 -4.30 12.62 -6.01
N CYS A 217 -4.65 13.07 -4.80
CA CYS A 217 -5.10 14.44 -4.56
C CYS A 217 -3.97 15.46 -4.74
N ASN A 218 -4.25 16.59 -5.37
CA ASN A 218 -3.28 17.68 -5.50
C ASN A 218 -2.98 18.43 -4.19
N GLY A 219 -3.91 18.40 -3.23
CA GLY A 219 -3.77 19.01 -1.90
C GLY A 219 -3.59 17.99 -0.79
N ASP A 220 -3.04 16.80 -1.11
CA ASP A 220 -2.75 15.77 -0.12
C ASP A 220 -1.81 16.30 0.97
N TYR A 221 -2.24 16.21 2.22
CA TYR A 221 -1.53 16.73 3.38
C TYR A 221 -0.60 15.67 4.03
N ASP A 222 -0.67 14.41 3.62
CA ASP A 222 0.09 13.30 4.19
C ASP A 222 1.26 12.90 3.29
N VAL A 223 0.96 12.58 2.03
CA VAL A 223 1.94 12.26 0.98
C VAL A 223 1.84 13.36 -0.08
N PRO A 224 2.90 14.12 -0.36
CA PRO A 224 2.81 15.15 -1.39
C PRO A 224 2.61 14.56 -2.78
N VAL A 225 1.78 15.21 -3.60
CA VAL A 225 1.46 14.78 -4.98
C VAL A 225 2.71 14.69 -5.86
N GLU A 226 3.77 15.41 -5.50
CA GLU A 226 5.10 15.38 -6.11
C GLU A 226 5.73 13.97 -6.09
N GLU A 227 5.36 13.09 -5.14
CA GLU A 227 5.83 11.70 -5.16
C GLU A 227 5.21 10.91 -6.32
N SER A 228 3.95 11.15 -6.67
CA SER A 228 3.34 10.59 -7.87
C SER A 228 3.89 11.23 -9.15
N GLU A 229 4.14 12.54 -9.16
CA GLU A 229 4.82 13.20 -10.29
C GLU A 229 6.22 12.63 -10.52
N HIS A 230 6.96 12.33 -9.45
CA HIS A 230 8.26 11.69 -9.55
C HIS A 230 8.19 10.33 -10.25
N ILE A 231 7.20 9.49 -9.92
CA ILE A 231 6.97 8.21 -10.58
C ILE A 231 6.65 8.42 -12.06
N MET A 232 5.68 9.29 -12.37
CA MET A 232 5.25 9.59 -13.74
C MET A 232 6.37 10.10 -14.65
N ASN A 233 7.34 10.84 -14.10
CA ASN A 233 8.45 11.37 -14.86
C ASN A 233 9.43 10.28 -15.36
N HIS A 234 9.30 9.05 -14.87
CA HIS A 234 10.23 7.96 -15.18
C HIS A 234 9.57 6.70 -15.75
N VAL A 235 8.38 6.32 -15.30
CA VAL A 235 7.71 5.09 -15.78
C VAL A 235 7.33 5.20 -17.26
N PRO A 236 7.42 4.12 -18.05
CA PRO A 236 7.17 4.16 -19.49
C PRO A 236 5.68 4.30 -19.84
N HIS A 237 4.79 3.81 -18.96
CA HIS A 237 3.35 3.85 -19.17
C HIS A 237 2.63 4.22 -17.87
N SER A 238 1.87 5.31 -17.88
CA SER A 238 1.08 5.73 -16.72
C SER A 238 -0.28 6.31 -17.12
N THR A 239 -1.28 6.06 -16.28
CA THR A 239 -2.56 6.79 -16.26
C THR A 239 -2.66 7.53 -14.95
N PHE A 240 -2.98 8.83 -14.96
CA PHE A 240 -3.02 9.63 -13.73
C PHE A 240 -4.33 10.38 -13.53
N GLU A 241 -5.06 10.00 -12.48
CA GLU A 241 -6.21 10.71 -11.95
C GLU A 241 -5.74 11.70 -10.87
N ARG A 242 -5.42 12.92 -11.29
CA ARG A 242 -5.09 14.01 -10.36
C ARG A 242 -6.36 14.62 -9.78
N VAL A 243 -6.74 14.19 -8.58
CA VAL A 243 -7.99 14.60 -7.91
C VAL A 243 -7.82 16.00 -7.30
N ASN A 244 -8.76 16.91 -7.55
CA ASN A 244 -8.69 18.29 -7.05
C ASN A 244 -9.31 18.44 -5.65
N LYS A 245 -8.63 17.91 -4.63
CA LYS A 245 -9.08 17.89 -3.23
C LYS A 245 -7.90 18.08 -2.27
N ASN A 246 -8.22 18.58 -1.07
CA ASN A 246 -7.30 18.64 0.07
C ASN A 246 -7.51 17.44 1.01
N GLU A 247 -7.42 16.23 0.46
CA GLU A 247 -7.64 14.97 1.16
C GLU A 247 -6.47 14.02 0.86
N HIS A 248 -6.19 13.07 1.75
CA HIS A 248 -5.24 11.99 1.45
C HIS A 248 -5.97 10.81 0.78
N ASP A 249 -6.82 10.15 1.56
CA ASP A 249 -7.64 9.01 1.16
C ASP A 249 -9.00 9.47 0.60
N PHE A 250 -8.98 10.01 -0.63
CA PHE A 250 -10.18 10.49 -1.36
C PHE A 250 -11.29 9.43 -1.48
N ASP A 251 -10.92 8.16 -1.36
CA ASP A 251 -11.78 7.00 -1.45
C ASP A 251 -12.22 6.45 -0.08
N ARG A 252 -11.99 7.17 1.03
CA ARG A 252 -12.45 6.76 2.37
C ARG A 252 -13.92 6.38 2.41
N ARG A 253 -14.74 7.05 1.58
CA ARG A 253 -16.15 6.73 1.37
C ARG A 253 -16.40 6.45 -0.11
N PRO A 254 -17.26 5.46 -0.45
CA PRO A 254 -17.65 5.12 -1.82
C PRO A 254 -18.60 6.16 -2.40
N ASN A 255 -18.10 7.37 -2.60
CA ASN A 255 -18.77 8.46 -3.32
C ASN A 255 -18.62 8.26 -4.84
N ASP A 256 -19.41 8.99 -5.63
CA ASP A 256 -19.47 8.80 -7.08
C ASP A 256 -18.12 9.03 -7.79
N GLU A 257 -17.30 9.96 -7.30
CA GLU A 257 -15.96 10.23 -7.86
C GLU A 257 -15.02 9.06 -7.58
N ALA A 258 -14.98 8.55 -6.34
CA ALA A 258 -14.20 7.37 -6.00
C ALA A 258 -14.65 6.15 -6.82
N ILE A 259 -15.96 5.89 -6.90
CA ILE A 259 -16.51 4.80 -7.72
C ILE A 259 -16.08 4.93 -9.19
N THR A 260 -16.06 6.14 -9.74
CA THR A 260 -15.60 6.39 -11.11
C THR A 260 -14.13 6.04 -11.28
N ILE A 261 -13.27 6.44 -10.34
CA ILE A 261 -11.83 6.11 -10.37
C ILE A 261 -11.61 4.59 -10.28
N TYR A 262 -12.34 3.87 -9.41
CA TYR A 262 -12.26 2.41 -9.32
C TYR A 262 -12.71 1.72 -10.63
N ARG A 263 -13.66 2.28 -11.37
CA ARG A 263 -14.01 1.76 -12.70
C ARG A 263 -12.89 1.99 -13.71
N LYS A 264 -12.25 3.18 -13.69
CA LYS A 264 -11.07 3.46 -14.53
C LYS A 264 -9.89 2.54 -14.21
N VAL A 265 -9.72 2.13 -12.95
CA VAL A 265 -8.76 1.09 -12.58
C VAL A 265 -9.08 -0.22 -13.31
N VAL A 266 -10.33 -0.66 -13.31
CA VAL A 266 -10.73 -1.88 -14.04
C VAL A 266 -10.54 -1.73 -15.55
N ASP A 267 -10.80 -0.56 -16.12
CA ASP A 267 -10.53 -0.28 -17.54
C ASP A 267 -9.03 -0.38 -17.87
N PHE A 268 -8.18 0.14 -17.00
CA PHE A 268 -6.73 0.01 -17.09
C PHE A 268 -6.27 -1.45 -17.03
N LEU A 269 -6.79 -2.24 -16.08
CA LEU A 269 -6.51 -3.68 -15.99
C LEU A 269 -6.98 -4.43 -17.25
N ASN A 270 -8.18 -4.11 -17.75
CA ASN A 270 -8.73 -4.72 -18.95
C ASN A 270 -7.84 -4.46 -20.16
N ALA A 271 -7.34 -3.23 -20.33
CA ALA A 271 -6.44 -2.87 -21.43
C ALA A 271 -5.14 -3.68 -21.41
N ILE A 272 -4.63 -4.02 -20.22
CA ILE A 272 -3.43 -4.87 -20.07
C ILE A 272 -3.74 -6.33 -20.42
N THR A 273 -4.82 -6.88 -19.86
CA THR A 273 -5.18 -8.30 -20.06
C THR A 273 -5.74 -8.64 -21.46
N MET A 274 -5.97 -7.64 -22.30
CA MET A 274 -6.40 -7.83 -23.70
C MET A 274 -5.23 -7.88 -24.69
N MET A 275 -4.02 -7.51 -24.27
CA MET A 275 -2.79 -7.62 -25.07
C MET A 275 -2.25 -9.04 -25.06
#